data_AF-A0A8I1RN56-F1
#
_entry.id   AF-A0A8I1RN56-F1
#
_cell.length_a   1.000
_cell.length_b   1.000
_cell.length_c   1.000
_cell.angle_alpha   90.00
_cell.angle_beta   90.00
_cell.angle_gamma   90.00
#
_symmetry.space_group_name_H-M   'P 1'
#
loop_
_entity.id
_entity.type
_entity.pdbx_description
1 polymer ?
#
loop_
_entity_poly.entity_id
_entity_poly.type
_entity_poly.pdbx_seq_one_letter_code
_entity_poly.pdbx_strand_id
1 'polypeptide(L)'
;MARLDAARVFWPAAVGVSGGGDSIALMVLLARWAKSRHLPPPIILTVDHRLQPGSGEQARGVAAQAAALGLECHVLVWRGKKPQSGIEGHAREARYRLMGNWCRRQRQGRRVSALYLAHSEDDQAETFLLRLARGSGLDGLAAMQPAAPFPLPGFAGLKLVRPLLGFSRDELRAFLAARRIPWHEDPMNGDERFARVRLRQALPVLDAAGLTPSRIAQAAAHLARARTALEAATDARIAAAATVEKSRILLNGTVLLSAPREIGLRALARLLMQVSGQGYRPRFAALESLYDALTRPGFAGRTLHGCKLARAPKRAALYGAETFVLGREPGRKRPGHKEKEAKGKPGLEPK
;
A
#
# COMPACT_ATOMS: atom_id res chain seq x y z
N MET A 1 -19.25 -16.76 -4.67
CA MET A 1 -19.92 -15.49 -5.01
C MET A 1 -20.19 -14.66 -3.76
N ALA A 2 -20.92 -15.15 -2.76
CA ALA A 2 -21.19 -14.42 -1.50
C ALA A 2 -19.94 -13.79 -0.82
N ARG A 3 -18.82 -14.51 -0.78
CA ARG A 3 -17.55 -13.98 -0.23
C ARG A 3 -16.95 -12.81 -1.04
N LEU A 4 -17.21 -12.74 -2.35
CA LEU A 4 -16.83 -11.59 -3.19
C LEU A 4 -17.80 -10.42 -3.00
N ASP A 5 -19.07 -10.70 -2.73
CA ASP A 5 -20.10 -9.68 -2.46
C ASP A 5 -19.85 -8.93 -1.15
N ALA A 6 -19.26 -9.61 -0.17
CA ALA A 6 -18.82 -8.98 1.07
C ALA A 6 -17.56 -8.10 0.88
N ALA A 7 -16.85 -8.22 -0.25
CA ALA A 7 -15.67 -7.41 -0.52
C ALA A 7 -16.07 -6.01 -1.03
N ARG A 8 -15.31 -4.98 -0.65
CA ARG A 8 -15.42 -3.67 -1.30
C ARG A 8 -14.96 -3.78 -2.75
N VAL A 9 -15.92 -3.77 -3.68
CA VAL A 9 -15.66 -3.83 -5.12
C VAL A 9 -15.58 -2.42 -5.70
N PHE A 10 -14.57 -2.21 -6.54
CA PHE A 10 -14.33 -0.99 -7.31
C PHE A 10 -14.28 -1.34 -8.81
N TRP A 11 -15.04 -0.60 -9.62
CA TRP A 11 -15.14 -0.78 -11.08
C TRP A 11 -15.00 0.57 -11.80
N PRO A 12 -14.59 0.65 -13.08
CA PRO A 12 -13.99 -0.40 -13.92
C PRO A 12 -12.70 -1.00 -13.33
N ALA A 13 -12.51 -2.31 -13.51
CA ALA A 13 -11.42 -3.06 -12.90
C ALA A 13 -10.37 -3.53 -13.92
N ALA A 14 -9.10 -3.48 -13.50
CA ALA A 14 -8.03 -4.26 -14.10
C ALA A 14 -7.62 -5.40 -13.16
N VAL A 15 -7.19 -6.54 -13.71
CA VAL A 15 -6.77 -7.72 -12.95
C VAL A 15 -5.36 -8.10 -13.35
N GLY A 16 -4.44 -8.14 -12.39
CA GLY A 16 -3.08 -8.62 -12.62
C GLY A 16 -3.04 -10.15 -12.60
N VAL A 17 -2.72 -10.77 -13.75
CA VAL A 17 -2.72 -12.22 -13.92
C VAL A 17 -1.31 -12.70 -14.27
N SER A 18 -0.76 -13.59 -13.44
CA SER A 18 0.60 -14.13 -13.61
C SER A 18 0.65 -15.45 -14.38
N GLY A 19 -0.50 -16.14 -14.51
CA GLY A 19 -0.57 -17.52 -15.03
C GLY A 19 -0.58 -18.59 -13.94
N GLY A 20 -0.20 -18.23 -12.70
CA GLY A 20 -0.34 -19.10 -11.53
C GLY A 20 -1.80 -19.32 -11.10
N GLY A 21 -2.04 -20.45 -10.42
CA GLY A 21 -3.37 -20.91 -9.96
C GLY A 21 -4.22 -19.81 -9.33
N ASP A 22 -3.73 -19.15 -8.27
CA ASP A 22 -4.45 -18.08 -7.58
C ASP A 22 -4.90 -16.97 -8.54
N SER A 23 -4.01 -16.58 -9.47
CA SER A 23 -4.28 -15.49 -10.42
C SER A 23 -5.25 -15.87 -11.54
N ILE A 24 -5.23 -17.12 -11.98
CA ILE A 24 -6.23 -17.67 -12.91
C ILE A 24 -7.59 -17.80 -12.21
N ALA A 25 -7.62 -18.30 -10.97
CA ALA A 25 -8.83 -18.37 -10.17
C ALA A 25 -9.45 -16.98 -9.99
N LEU A 26 -8.65 -15.95 -9.65
CA LEU A 26 -9.11 -14.58 -9.57
C LEU A 26 -9.74 -14.08 -10.88
N MET A 27 -9.07 -14.30 -12.01
CA MET A 27 -9.57 -13.90 -13.34
C MET A 27 -10.95 -14.53 -13.62
N VAL A 28 -11.07 -15.84 -13.43
CA VAL A 28 -12.32 -16.59 -13.67
C VAL A 28 -13.43 -16.12 -12.73
N LEU A 29 -13.11 -15.96 -11.44
CA LEU A 29 -14.06 -15.52 -10.43
C LEU A 29 -14.59 -14.11 -10.71
N LEU A 30 -13.72 -13.15 -11.02
CA LEU A 30 -14.13 -11.77 -11.33
C LEU A 30 -14.88 -11.66 -12.64
N ALA A 31 -14.52 -12.44 -13.67
CA ALA A 31 -15.26 -12.47 -14.92
C ALA A 31 -16.70 -12.96 -14.72
N ARG A 32 -16.87 -14.07 -13.99
CA ARG A 32 -18.20 -14.61 -13.65
C ARG A 32 -18.99 -13.64 -12.77
N TRP A 33 -18.33 -13.01 -11.80
CA TRP A 33 -18.95 -12.04 -10.89
C TRP A 33 -19.43 -10.79 -11.63
N ALA A 34 -18.59 -10.19 -12.48
CA ALA A 34 -18.97 -9.06 -13.31
C ALA A 34 -20.17 -9.39 -14.21
N LYS A 35 -20.14 -10.56 -14.87
CA LYS A 35 -21.26 -11.04 -15.70
C LYS A 35 -22.56 -11.18 -14.90
N SER A 36 -22.51 -11.77 -13.70
CA SER A 36 -23.69 -11.94 -12.84
C SER A 36 -24.29 -10.62 -12.34
N ARG A 37 -23.54 -9.52 -12.44
CA ARG A 37 -23.94 -8.18 -12.00
C ARG A 37 -24.14 -7.20 -13.14
N HIS A 38 -24.14 -7.67 -14.39
CA HIS A 38 -24.24 -6.84 -15.58
C HIS A 38 -23.20 -5.70 -15.61
N LEU A 39 -22.02 -5.94 -15.03
CA LEU A 39 -20.91 -5.00 -15.07
C LEU A 39 -20.08 -5.23 -16.35
N PRO A 40 -19.41 -4.18 -16.87
CA PRO A 40 -18.45 -4.33 -17.96
C PRO A 40 -17.41 -5.40 -17.62
N PRO A 41 -16.89 -6.20 -18.56
CA PRO A 41 -15.86 -7.21 -18.27
C PRO A 41 -14.57 -6.59 -17.68
N PRO A 42 -13.86 -7.30 -16.78
CA PRO A 42 -12.57 -6.84 -16.28
C PRO A 42 -11.52 -6.84 -17.39
N ILE A 43 -10.55 -5.93 -17.29
CA ILE A 43 -9.40 -5.90 -18.21
C ILE A 43 -8.24 -6.66 -17.59
N ILE A 44 -7.68 -7.61 -18.33
CA ILE A 44 -6.60 -8.48 -17.85
C ILE A 44 -5.24 -7.87 -18.18
N LEU A 45 -4.36 -7.79 -17.20
CA LEU A 45 -2.98 -7.34 -17.34
C LEU A 45 -2.04 -8.48 -16.95
N THR A 46 -1.22 -8.93 -17.88
CA THR A 46 -0.14 -9.89 -17.60
C THR A 46 1.22 -9.23 -17.85
N VAL A 47 2.23 -9.59 -17.07
CA VAL A 47 3.56 -8.97 -17.15
C VAL A 47 4.58 -9.99 -17.63
N ASP A 48 5.11 -9.78 -18.83
CA ASP A 48 6.31 -10.48 -19.32
C ASP A 48 7.54 -9.83 -18.67
N HIS A 49 8.04 -10.48 -17.62
CA HIS A 49 9.15 -10.01 -16.81
C HIS A 49 10.51 -10.21 -17.49
N ARG A 50 10.62 -11.13 -18.46
CA ARG A 50 11.85 -11.50 -19.18
C ARG A 50 13.04 -11.79 -18.27
N LEU A 51 12.78 -12.45 -17.13
CA LEU A 51 13.86 -12.91 -16.24
C LEU A 51 14.25 -14.36 -16.53
N GLN A 52 13.36 -15.15 -17.11
CA GLN A 52 13.61 -16.54 -17.47
C GLN A 52 13.16 -16.85 -18.91
N PRO A 53 13.78 -17.85 -19.56
CA PRO A 53 13.24 -18.47 -20.77
C PRO A 53 11.78 -18.90 -20.54
N GLY A 54 10.93 -18.77 -21.56
CA GLY A 54 9.50 -19.14 -21.46
C GLY A 54 8.57 -18.07 -20.86
N SER A 55 9.08 -17.00 -20.24
CA SER A 55 8.26 -15.89 -19.70
C SER A 55 7.27 -15.30 -20.73
N GLY A 56 7.72 -15.18 -21.99
CA GLY A 56 6.87 -14.68 -23.08
C GLY A 56 5.76 -15.66 -23.48
N GLU A 57 6.03 -16.96 -23.46
CA GLU A 57 5.04 -18.02 -23.75
C GLU A 57 4.00 -18.09 -22.65
N GLN A 58 4.41 -18.03 -21.39
CA GLN A 58 3.51 -17.96 -20.25
C GLN A 58 2.56 -16.76 -20.35
N ALA A 59 3.09 -15.57 -20.68
CA ALA A 59 2.26 -14.37 -20.86
C ALA A 59 1.26 -14.53 -22.02
N ARG A 60 1.65 -15.18 -23.13
CA ARG A 60 0.74 -15.50 -24.24
C ARG A 60 -0.32 -16.53 -23.84
N GLY A 61 0.04 -17.53 -23.03
CA GLY A 61 -0.90 -18.50 -22.48
C GLY A 61 -1.99 -17.82 -21.65
N VAL A 62 -1.62 -16.87 -20.78
CA VAL A 62 -2.59 -16.05 -20.03
C VAL A 62 -3.51 -15.26 -20.97
N ALA A 63 -2.96 -14.66 -22.03
CA ALA A 63 -3.76 -13.92 -22.99
C ALA A 63 -4.77 -14.82 -23.73
N ALA A 64 -4.37 -16.04 -24.11
CA ALA A 64 -5.25 -17.02 -24.72
C ALA A 64 -6.37 -17.46 -23.76
N GLN A 65 -6.06 -17.68 -22.48
CA GLN A 65 -7.05 -18.02 -21.46
C GLN A 65 -8.04 -16.88 -21.21
N ALA A 66 -7.57 -15.62 -21.18
CA ALA A 66 -8.43 -14.45 -21.07
C ALA A 66 -9.36 -14.32 -22.30
N ALA A 67 -8.84 -14.52 -23.50
CA ALA A 67 -9.62 -14.50 -24.74
C ALA A 67 -10.71 -15.58 -24.75
N ALA A 68 -10.42 -16.79 -24.27
CA ALA A 68 -11.41 -17.87 -24.15
C ALA A 68 -12.57 -17.52 -23.18
N LEU A 69 -12.36 -16.57 -22.26
CA LEU A 69 -13.39 -16.02 -21.37
C LEU A 69 -14.06 -14.76 -21.92
N GLY A 70 -13.72 -14.32 -23.13
CA GLY A 70 -14.23 -13.08 -23.74
C GLY A 70 -13.66 -11.82 -23.07
N LEU A 71 -12.46 -11.90 -22.48
CA LEU A 71 -11.84 -10.79 -21.75
C LEU A 71 -10.73 -10.13 -22.56
N GLU A 72 -10.71 -8.80 -22.52
CA GLU A 72 -9.62 -7.98 -23.06
C GLU A 72 -8.34 -8.22 -22.23
N CYS A 73 -7.22 -8.56 -22.89
CA CYS A 73 -5.94 -8.82 -22.21
C CYS A 73 -4.79 -8.00 -22.81
N HIS A 74 -3.98 -7.39 -21.94
CA HIS A 74 -2.79 -6.63 -22.30
C HIS A 74 -1.54 -7.28 -21.72
N VAL A 75 -0.61 -7.64 -22.59
CA VAL A 75 0.72 -8.14 -22.21
C VAL A 75 1.68 -6.95 -22.04
N LEU A 76 2.12 -6.70 -20.82
CA LEU A 76 3.02 -5.61 -20.46
C LEU A 76 4.45 -6.13 -20.31
N VAL A 77 5.37 -5.62 -21.11
CA VAL A 77 6.75 -6.12 -21.15
C VAL A 77 7.67 -5.28 -20.28
N TRP A 78 8.41 -5.91 -19.36
CA TRP A 78 9.50 -5.23 -18.65
C TRP A 78 10.76 -5.17 -19.52
N ARG A 79 10.98 -4.01 -20.14
CA ARG A 79 12.15 -3.69 -20.96
C ARG A 79 13.28 -3.08 -20.13
N GLY A 80 14.51 -3.17 -20.62
CA GLY A 80 15.71 -2.54 -20.03
C GLY A 80 16.60 -3.50 -19.21
N LYS A 81 17.76 -2.98 -18.77
CA LYS A 81 18.73 -3.71 -17.95
C LYS A 81 18.08 -4.18 -16.64
N LYS A 82 18.31 -5.44 -16.28
CA LYS A 82 17.85 -6.02 -15.02
C LYS A 82 18.89 -5.75 -13.93
N PRO A 83 18.47 -5.41 -12.71
CA PRO A 83 19.40 -5.18 -11.61
C PRO A 83 20.12 -6.48 -11.23
N GLN A 84 21.40 -6.37 -10.89
CA GLN A 84 22.23 -7.52 -10.50
C GLN A 84 21.93 -8.04 -9.10
N SER A 85 21.34 -7.22 -8.23
CA SER A 85 20.96 -7.58 -6.87
C SER A 85 19.52 -7.14 -6.54
N GLY A 86 18.89 -7.82 -5.57
CA GLY A 86 17.52 -7.50 -5.15
C GLY A 86 16.47 -7.66 -6.25
N ILE A 87 16.67 -8.63 -7.16
CA ILE A 87 15.85 -8.81 -8.36
C ILE A 87 14.35 -8.94 -8.04
N GLU A 88 13.99 -9.60 -6.93
CA GLU A 88 12.58 -9.80 -6.52
C GLU A 88 11.88 -8.46 -6.23
N GLY A 89 12.53 -7.58 -5.45
CA GLY A 89 12.01 -6.26 -5.12
C GLY A 89 11.82 -5.40 -6.36
N HIS A 90 12.82 -5.40 -7.25
CA HIS A 90 12.77 -4.66 -8.50
C HIS A 90 11.75 -5.23 -9.50
N ALA A 91 11.60 -6.56 -9.58
CA ALA A 91 10.59 -7.21 -10.40
C ALA A 91 9.18 -6.87 -9.90
N ARG A 92 8.96 -6.89 -8.58
CA ARG A 92 7.70 -6.47 -7.95
C ARG A 92 7.39 -5.01 -8.26
N GLU A 93 8.36 -4.12 -8.10
CA GLU A 93 8.21 -2.70 -8.41
C GLU A 93 7.92 -2.47 -9.90
N ALA A 94 8.66 -3.12 -10.80
CA ALA A 94 8.46 -3.04 -12.24
C ALA A 94 7.05 -3.51 -12.63
N ARG A 95 6.57 -4.61 -12.04
CA ARG A 95 5.21 -5.13 -12.24
C ARG A 95 4.16 -4.08 -11.86
N TYR A 96 4.26 -3.52 -10.66
CA TYR A 96 3.35 -2.45 -10.23
C TYR A 96 3.45 -1.22 -11.14
N ARG A 97 4.64 -0.78 -11.51
CA ARG A 97 4.84 0.39 -12.37
C ARG A 97 4.21 0.19 -13.75
N LEU A 98 4.39 -0.98 -14.37
CA LEU A 98 3.80 -1.32 -15.66
C LEU A 98 2.27 -1.32 -15.60
N MET A 99 1.69 -2.08 -14.66
CA MET A 99 0.23 -2.17 -14.50
C MET A 99 -0.38 -0.81 -14.16
N GLY A 100 0.22 -0.08 -13.20
CA GLY A 100 -0.23 1.25 -12.81
C GLY A 100 -0.17 2.24 -13.97
N ASN A 101 0.91 2.22 -14.76
CA ASN A 101 1.04 3.11 -15.93
C ASN A 101 -0.03 2.79 -16.98
N TRP A 102 -0.31 1.50 -17.21
CA TRP A 102 -1.38 1.10 -18.11
C TRP A 102 -2.74 1.61 -17.60
N CYS A 103 -3.06 1.43 -16.31
CA CYS A 103 -4.32 1.90 -15.72
C CYS A 103 -4.46 3.43 -15.83
N ARG A 104 -3.36 4.18 -15.64
CA ARG A 104 -3.37 5.65 -15.73
C ARG A 104 -3.55 6.17 -17.16
N ARG A 105 -3.03 5.45 -18.16
CA ARG A 105 -3.05 5.88 -19.57
C ARG A 105 -4.41 5.72 -20.24
N GLN A 106 -5.33 4.95 -19.66
CA GLN A 106 -6.68 4.79 -20.20
C GLN A 106 -7.38 6.16 -20.27
N ARG A 107 -7.58 6.66 -21.50
CA ARG A 107 -8.38 7.87 -21.81
C ARG A 107 -9.78 7.44 -22.26
N GLN A 108 -10.72 8.38 -22.29
CA GLN A 108 -12.07 8.21 -22.86
C GLN A 108 -12.99 7.21 -22.09
N GLY A 109 -13.47 7.61 -20.90
CA GLY A 109 -14.58 6.92 -20.22
C GLY A 109 -14.26 5.61 -19.48
N ARG A 110 -13.11 4.97 -19.71
CA ARG A 110 -12.70 3.72 -19.02
C ARG A 110 -11.58 3.93 -17.98
N ARG A 111 -11.70 4.96 -17.13
CA ARG A 111 -10.70 5.19 -16.07
C ARG A 111 -10.77 4.06 -15.05
N VAL A 112 -9.80 3.15 -15.10
CA VAL A 112 -9.70 2.03 -14.16
C VAL A 112 -9.48 2.57 -12.75
N SER A 113 -10.40 2.24 -11.85
CA SER A 113 -10.38 2.72 -10.46
C SER A 113 -9.68 1.73 -9.52
N ALA A 114 -9.52 0.47 -9.94
CA ALA A 114 -8.85 -0.55 -9.15
C ALA A 114 -8.06 -1.57 -9.97
N LEU A 115 -6.92 -1.96 -9.42
CA LEU A 115 -6.14 -3.13 -9.81
C LEU A 115 -6.37 -4.25 -8.80
N TYR A 116 -6.84 -5.41 -9.27
CA TYR A 116 -7.07 -6.61 -8.48
C TYR A 116 -5.87 -7.54 -8.57
N LEU A 117 -5.45 -8.10 -7.43
CA LEU A 117 -4.38 -9.10 -7.33
C LEU A 117 -4.83 -10.31 -6.51
N ALA A 118 -4.33 -11.47 -6.91
CA ALA A 118 -4.66 -12.74 -6.31
C ALA A 118 -3.74 -13.06 -5.14
N HIS A 119 -3.96 -12.36 -4.02
CA HIS A 119 -3.34 -12.74 -2.76
C HIS A 119 -4.33 -13.56 -1.93
N SER A 120 -3.90 -14.72 -1.48
CA SER A 120 -4.67 -15.70 -0.70
C SER A 120 -4.50 -15.52 0.81
N GLU A 121 -5.20 -16.35 1.58
CA GLU A 121 -5.03 -16.50 3.03
C GLU A 121 -3.59 -16.94 3.38
N ASP A 122 -3.02 -17.86 2.60
CA ASP A 122 -1.63 -18.29 2.71
C ASP A 122 -0.65 -17.11 2.60
N ASP A 123 -0.89 -16.19 1.66
CA ASP A 123 -0.05 -14.99 1.52
C ASP A 123 -0.19 -14.04 2.72
N GLN A 124 -1.32 -14.04 3.43
CA GLN A 124 -1.47 -13.31 4.69
C GLN A 124 -0.60 -13.93 5.77
N ALA A 125 -0.65 -15.26 5.91
CA ALA A 125 0.16 -15.98 6.88
C ALA A 125 1.67 -15.75 6.63
N GLU A 126 2.11 -15.91 5.38
CA GLU A 126 3.49 -15.62 4.98
C GLU A 126 3.88 -14.16 5.29
N THR A 127 3.01 -13.20 4.98
CA THR A 127 3.29 -11.78 5.24
C THR A 127 3.34 -11.48 6.74
N PHE A 128 2.47 -12.11 7.53
CA PHE A 128 2.45 -11.98 8.98
C PHE A 128 3.76 -12.48 9.58
N LEU A 129 4.16 -13.72 9.27
CA LEU A 129 5.39 -14.33 9.76
C LEU A 129 6.64 -13.54 9.35
N LEU A 130 6.71 -13.09 8.09
CA LEU A 130 7.78 -12.21 7.61
C LEU A 130 7.89 -10.89 8.38
N ARG A 131 6.77 -10.35 8.84
CA ARG A 131 6.74 -9.08 9.59
C ARG A 131 7.03 -9.31 11.07
N LEU A 132 6.56 -10.43 11.62
CA LEU A 132 6.89 -10.88 12.96
C LEU A 132 8.39 -11.11 13.12
N ALA A 133 9.02 -11.84 12.19
CA ALA A 133 10.47 -12.08 12.19
C ALA A 133 11.30 -10.78 12.09
N ARG A 134 10.70 -9.68 11.61
CA ARG A 134 11.33 -8.35 11.54
C ARG A 134 11.03 -7.47 12.76
N GLY A 135 10.36 -7.99 13.79
CA GLY A 135 9.96 -7.22 14.97
C GLY A 135 8.93 -6.13 14.66
N SER A 136 8.05 -6.35 13.68
CA SER A 136 7.03 -5.36 13.33
C SER A 136 6.00 -5.21 14.46
N GLY A 137 5.59 -3.97 14.75
CA GLY A 137 4.45 -3.69 15.64
C GLY A 137 3.09 -3.93 14.98
N LEU A 138 2.02 -3.56 15.68
CA LEU A 138 0.61 -3.79 15.30
C LEU A 138 0.31 -3.48 13.84
N ASP A 139 0.72 -2.31 13.34
CA ASP A 139 0.39 -1.88 11.97
C ASP A 139 1.03 -2.78 10.90
N GLY A 140 2.22 -3.31 11.20
CA GLY A 140 2.89 -4.30 10.37
C GLY A 140 2.22 -5.66 10.51
N LEU A 141 1.96 -6.13 11.73
CA LEU A 141 1.34 -7.44 11.94
C LEU A 141 -0.10 -7.54 11.42
N ALA A 142 -0.80 -6.41 11.23
CA ALA A 142 -2.08 -6.34 10.52
C ALA A 142 -1.99 -6.62 8.99
N ALA A 143 -0.89 -7.22 8.54
CA ALA A 143 -0.61 -7.79 7.22
C ALA A 143 -1.15 -6.96 6.04
N MET A 144 -1.77 -7.60 5.04
CA MET A 144 -2.34 -6.94 3.85
C MET A 144 -3.79 -6.51 4.09
N GLN A 145 -4.14 -5.31 3.63
CA GLN A 145 -5.54 -4.87 3.58
C GLN A 145 -6.25 -5.42 2.33
N PRO A 146 -7.56 -5.73 2.42
CA PRO A 146 -8.37 -6.11 1.26
C PRO A 146 -8.42 -5.05 0.17
N ALA A 147 -8.41 -3.77 0.55
CA ALA A 147 -8.28 -2.65 -0.36
C ALA A 147 -7.31 -1.63 0.23
N ALA A 148 -6.34 -1.17 -0.55
CA ALA A 148 -5.34 -0.19 -0.13
C ALA A 148 -5.05 0.81 -1.25
N PRO A 149 -4.44 1.98 -0.95
CA PRO A 149 -3.84 2.83 -1.98
C PRO A 149 -2.82 2.07 -2.84
N PHE A 150 -2.64 2.51 -4.09
CA PHE A 150 -1.60 1.95 -4.94
C PHE A 150 -0.21 2.11 -4.29
N PRO A 151 0.65 1.09 -4.32
CA PRO A 151 1.89 1.07 -3.53
C PRO A 151 3.00 1.99 -4.07
N LEU A 152 2.84 2.55 -5.27
CA LEU A 152 3.81 3.46 -5.88
C LEU A 152 3.28 4.90 -5.92
N PRO A 153 4.16 5.91 -5.77
CA PRO A 153 3.78 7.30 -5.94
C PRO A 153 3.37 7.60 -7.39
N GLY A 154 2.54 8.63 -7.59
CA GLY A 154 2.09 9.06 -8.93
C GLY A 154 0.89 8.29 -9.50
N PHE A 155 0.21 7.48 -8.68
CA PHE A 155 -0.99 6.72 -9.04
C PHE A 155 -2.19 7.05 -8.13
N ALA A 156 -2.34 8.34 -7.78
CA ALA A 156 -3.45 8.80 -6.96
C ALA A 156 -4.81 8.43 -7.61
N GLY A 157 -5.72 7.88 -6.80
CA GLY A 157 -7.03 7.42 -7.24
C GLY A 157 -7.10 5.97 -7.74
N LEU A 158 -5.96 5.30 -7.95
CA LEU A 158 -5.93 3.86 -8.24
C LEU A 158 -5.87 3.07 -6.91
N LYS A 159 -6.80 2.14 -6.71
CA LYS A 159 -6.79 1.23 -5.56
C LYS A 159 -6.17 -0.11 -5.91
N LEU A 160 -5.52 -0.73 -4.93
CA LEU A 160 -5.08 -2.12 -5.01
C LEU A 160 -6.02 -3.00 -4.19
N VAL A 161 -6.65 -3.98 -4.83
CA VAL A 161 -7.71 -4.81 -4.25
C VAL A 161 -7.29 -6.28 -4.24
N ARG A 162 -7.60 -6.98 -3.16
CA ARG A 162 -7.22 -8.39 -2.90
C ARG A 162 -8.44 -9.15 -2.37
N PRO A 163 -9.36 -9.58 -3.25
CA PRO A 163 -10.61 -10.20 -2.82
C PRO A 163 -10.41 -11.63 -2.33
N LEU A 164 -9.25 -12.25 -2.59
CA LEU A 164 -8.97 -13.64 -2.25
C LEU A 164 -8.32 -13.85 -0.87
N LEU A 165 -8.17 -12.80 -0.05
CA LEU A 165 -7.42 -12.90 1.22
C LEU A 165 -8.02 -13.85 2.26
N GLY A 166 -9.28 -14.26 2.10
CA GLY A 166 -9.87 -15.29 2.96
C GLY A 166 -9.79 -16.69 2.37
N PHE A 167 -9.39 -16.85 1.10
CA PHE A 167 -9.40 -18.14 0.40
C PHE A 167 -8.02 -18.77 0.51
N SER A 168 -7.97 -20.06 0.82
CA SER A 168 -6.71 -20.80 0.78
C SER A 168 -6.29 -21.10 -0.65
N ARG A 169 -4.99 -21.34 -0.88
CA ARG A 169 -4.52 -21.81 -2.20
C ARG A 169 -5.20 -23.10 -2.62
N ASP A 170 -5.44 -24.01 -1.68
CA ASP A 170 -6.05 -25.30 -1.98
C ASP A 170 -7.52 -25.15 -2.40
N GLU A 171 -8.29 -24.26 -1.76
CA GLU A 171 -9.63 -23.90 -2.22
C GLU A 171 -9.62 -23.35 -3.66
N LEU A 172 -8.67 -22.47 -3.98
CA LEU A 172 -8.54 -21.87 -5.31
C LEU A 172 -8.14 -22.90 -6.37
N ARG A 173 -7.23 -23.82 -6.04
CA ARG A 173 -6.81 -24.92 -6.93
C ARG A 173 -7.92 -25.94 -7.14
N ALA A 174 -8.61 -26.34 -6.08
CA ALA A 174 -9.79 -27.21 -6.17
C ALA A 174 -10.88 -26.58 -7.05
N PHE A 175 -11.10 -25.27 -6.93
CA PHE A 175 -12.03 -24.53 -7.78
C PHE A 175 -11.68 -24.62 -9.28
N LEU A 176 -10.40 -24.51 -9.62
CA LEU A 176 -9.90 -24.62 -11.00
C LEU A 176 -9.95 -26.06 -11.51
N ALA A 177 -9.50 -27.02 -10.71
CA ALA A 177 -9.51 -28.44 -11.03
C ALA A 177 -10.92 -28.95 -11.33
N ALA A 178 -11.90 -28.59 -10.49
CA ALA A 178 -13.32 -28.94 -10.69
C ALA A 178 -13.91 -28.39 -12.00
N ARG A 179 -13.25 -27.40 -12.62
CA ARG A 179 -13.67 -26.79 -13.89
C ARG A 179 -12.72 -27.09 -15.05
N ARG A 180 -11.71 -27.94 -14.83
CA ARG A 180 -10.68 -28.29 -15.81
C ARG A 180 -10.01 -27.06 -16.42
N ILE A 181 -9.80 -26.02 -15.61
CA ILE A 181 -9.12 -24.80 -16.04
C ILE A 181 -7.63 -24.98 -15.74
N PRO A 182 -6.75 -24.99 -16.75
CA PRO A 182 -5.32 -25.17 -16.52
C PRO A 182 -4.69 -23.92 -15.91
N TRP A 183 -3.61 -24.11 -15.16
CA TRP A 183 -2.73 -23.04 -14.69
C TRP A 183 -1.27 -23.47 -14.80
N HIS A 184 -0.36 -22.51 -14.73
CA HIS A 184 1.08 -22.77 -14.72
C HIS A 184 1.60 -22.79 -13.28
N GLU A 185 2.51 -23.71 -12.97
CA GLU A 185 3.27 -23.71 -11.71
C GLU A 185 4.69 -23.22 -11.98
N ASP A 186 5.02 -22.04 -11.45
CA ASP A 186 6.34 -21.44 -11.67
C ASP A 186 7.41 -22.21 -10.88
N PRO A 187 8.45 -22.77 -11.55
CA PRO A 187 9.54 -23.49 -10.90
C PRO A 187 10.33 -22.65 -9.89
N MET A 188 10.36 -21.32 -10.03
CA MET A 188 11.07 -20.43 -9.10
C MET A 188 10.43 -20.37 -7.70
N ASN A 189 9.25 -20.96 -7.51
CA ASN A 189 8.58 -21.02 -6.21
C ASN A 189 9.32 -21.87 -5.15
N GLY A 190 10.36 -22.62 -5.54
CA GLY A 190 11.12 -23.51 -4.65
C GLY A 190 12.52 -23.04 -4.23
N ASP A 191 12.97 -21.84 -4.60
CA ASP A 191 14.33 -21.38 -4.30
C ASP A 191 14.50 -20.86 -2.86
N GLU A 192 15.21 -21.62 -2.01
CA GLU A 192 15.38 -21.38 -0.58
C GLU A 192 16.14 -20.10 -0.22
N ARG A 193 16.82 -19.46 -1.19
CA ARG A 193 17.44 -18.14 -0.97
C ARG A 193 16.39 -17.10 -0.60
N PHE A 194 15.13 -17.31 -1.02
CA PHE A 194 14.02 -16.43 -0.72
C PHE A 194 13.40 -16.71 0.65
N ALA A 195 13.28 -15.67 1.48
CA ALA A 195 12.71 -15.77 2.82
C ALA A 195 11.26 -16.33 2.82
N ARG A 196 10.49 -16.05 1.77
CA ARG A 196 9.14 -16.59 1.60
C ARG A 196 9.14 -18.10 1.35
N VAL A 197 10.12 -18.61 0.60
CA VAL A 197 10.25 -20.05 0.36
C VAL A 197 10.59 -20.78 1.64
N ARG A 198 11.56 -20.27 2.42
CA ARG A 198 11.88 -20.83 3.74
C ARG A 198 10.68 -20.86 4.68
N LEU A 199 9.87 -19.80 4.67
CA LEU A 199 8.63 -19.79 5.47
C LEU A 199 7.61 -20.82 4.98
N ARG A 200 7.43 -20.97 3.66
CA ARG A 200 6.56 -22.02 3.10
C ARG A 200 7.03 -23.41 3.50
N GLN A 201 8.33 -23.67 3.50
CA GLN A 201 8.91 -24.94 3.96
C GLN A 201 8.74 -25.16 5.47
N ALA A 202 8.67 -24.09 6.26
CA ALA A 202 8.40 -24.17 7.70
C ALA A 202 6.90 -24.36 8.02
N LEU A 203 5.98 -24.09 7.08
CA LEU A 203 4.54 -24.17 7.34
C LEU A 203 4.08 -25.54 7.84
N PRO A 204 4.54 -26.69 7.33
CA PRO A 204 4.12 -28.00 7.86
C PRO A 204 4.46 -28.19 9.34
N VAL A 205 5.64 -27.72 9.77
CA VAL A 205 6.06 -27.80 11.18
C VAL A 205 5.22 -26.86 12.05
N LEU A 206 4.94 -25.65 11.56
CA LEU A 206 4.08 -24.68 12.23
C LEU A 206 2.64 -25.19 12.34
N ASP A 207 2.12 -25.82 11.28
CA ASP A 207 0.79 -26.40 11.21
C ASP A 207 0.63 -27.54 12.23
N ALA A 208 1.63 -28.42 12.34
CA ALA A 208 1.68 -29.47 13.36
C ALA A 208 1.68 -28.91 14.79
N ALA A 209 2.21 -27.71 15.01
CA ALA A 209 2.14 -26.98 16.27
C ALA A 209 0.82 -26.18 16.46
N GLY A 210 -0.14 -26.31 15.56
CA GLY A 210 -1.42 -25.62 15.58
C GLY A 210 -1.38 -24.19 15.07
N LEU A 211 -0.29 -23.74 14.45
CA LEU A 211 -0.12 -22.43 13.81
C LEU A 211 -0.49 -22.54 12.32
N THR A 212 -1.72 -22.96 12.05
CA THR A 212 -2.21 -23.15 10.69
C THR A 212 -2.25 -21.80 9.93
N PRO A 213 -2.11 -21.78 8.59
CA PRO A 213 -2.23 -20.55 7.80
C PRO A 213 -3.51 -19.76 8.11
N SER A 214 -4.63 -20.46 8.31
CA SER A 214 -5.91 -19.84 8.63
C SER A 214 -5.92 -19.18 10.02
N ARG A 215 -5.36 -19.83 11.05
CA ARG A 215 -5.23 -19.22 12.38
C ARG A 215 -4.32 -18.00 12.37
N ILE A 216 -3.22 -18.05 11.62
CA ILE A 216 -2.30 -16.91 11.47
C ILE A 216 -3.01 -15.75 10.72
N ALA A 217 -3.73 -16.05 9.63
CA ALA A 217 -4.50 -15.04 8.91
C ALA A 217 -5.63 -14.44 9.77
N GLN A 218 -6.28 -15.24 10.61
CA GLN A 218 -7.26 -14.77 11.58
C GLN A 218 -6.63 -13.82 12.61
N ALA A 219 -5.45 -14.14 13.14
CA ALA A 219 -4.70 -13.24 14.03
C ALA A 219 -4.37 -11.92 13.32
N ALA A 220 -3.91 -11.96 12.07
CA ALA A 220 -3.69 -10.75 11.27
C ALA A 220 -4.97 -9.93 11.08
N ALA A 221 -6.13 -10.58 10.89
CA ALA A 221 -7.42 -9.92 10.77
C ALA A 221 -7.85 -9.25 12.09
N HIS A 222 -7.58 -9.88 13.25
CA HIS A 222 -7.85 -9.29 14.57
C HIS A 222 -7.04 -8.01 14.77
N LEU A 223 -5.75 -8.04 14.44
CA LEU A 223 -4.87 -6.87 14.49
C LEU A 223 -5.28 -5.79 13.48
N ALA A 224 -5.79 -6.18 12.30
CA ALA A 224 -6.33 -5.24 11.33
C ALA A 224 -7.55 -4.49 11.86
N ARG A 225 -8.47 -5.16 12.58
CA ARG A 225 -9.61 -4.50 13.25
C ARG A 225 -9.13 -3.51 14.32
N ALA A 226 -8.17 -3.92 15.15
CA ALA A 226 -7.56 -3.03 16.14
C ALA A 226 -6.90 -1.80 15.49
N ARG A 227 -6.16 -2.00 14.38
CA ARG A 227 -5.58 -0.89 13.61
C ARG A 227 -6.64 0.09 13.13
N THR A 228 -7.76 -0.39 12.60
CA THR A 228 -8.85 0.48 12.12
C THR A 228 -9.46 1.29 13.25
N ALA A 229 -9.65 0.72 14.44
CA ALA A 229 -10.13 1.46 15.60
C ALA A 229 -9.13 2.55 16.04
N LEU A 230 -7.83 2.23 16.07
CA LEU A 230 -6.77 3.19 16.38
C LEU A 230 -6.68 4.31 15.32
N GLU A 231 -6.85 3.99 14.05
CA GLU A 231 -6.89 4.96 12.95
C GLU A 231 -8.07 5.92 13.11
N ALA A 232 -9.28 5.40 13.40
CA ALA A 232 -10.47 6.23 13.63
C ALA A 232 -10.32 7.15 14.86
N ALA A 233 -9.79 6.63 15.97
CA ALA A 233 -9.51 7.44 17.16
C ALA A 233 -8.44 8.51 16.88
N THR A 234 -7.44 8.18 16.05
CA THR A 234 -6.42 9.14 15.60
C THR A 234 -7.02 10.22 14.71
N ASP A 235 -7.91 9.86 13.77
CA ASP A 235 -8.61 10.82 12.90
C ASP A 235 -9.43 11.80 13.72
N ALA A 236 -10.25 11.31 14.65
CA ALA A 236 -11.05 12.14 15.54
C ALA A 236 -10.18 13.08 16.38
N ARG A 237 -9.03 12.59 16.88
CA ARG A 237 -8.10 13.40 17.65
C ARG A 237 -7.44 14.50 16.80
N ILE A 238 -7.02 14.19 15.58
CA ILE A 238 -6.47 15.19 14.66
C ILE A 238 -7.52 16.25 14.36
N ALA A 239 -8.76 15.84 14.03
CA ALA A 239 -9.84 16.78 13.71
C ALA A 239 -10.15 17.74 14.87
N ALA A 240 -10.08 17.26 16.12
CA ALA A 240 -10.29 18.09 17.30
C ALA A 240 -9.07 18.95 17.68
N ALA A 241 -7.84 18.51 17.36
CA ALA A 241 -6.62 19.12 17.84
C ALA A 241 -5.90 20.00 16.81
N ALA A 242 -6.25 19.96 15.52
CA ALA A 242 -5.44 20.58 14.47
C ALA A 242 -6.26 21.47 13.53
N THR A 243 -5.78 22.69 13.33
CA THR A 243 -6.30 23.63 12.32
C THR A 243 -5.22 23.93 11.30
N VAL A 244 -5.55 23.76 10.02
CA VAL A 244 -4.62 24.04 8.92
C VAL A 244 -4.69 25.52 8.57
N GLU A 245 -3.56 26.23 8.66
CA GLU A 245 -3.42 27.63 8.26
C GLU A 245 -2.34 27.78 7.20
N LYS A 246 -2.74 28.06 5.95
CA LYS A 246 -1.83 28.20 4.79
C LYS A 246 -0.92 26.96 4.65
N SER A 247 0.35 27.08 5.05
CA SER A 247 1.38 26.04 4.95
C SER A 247 1.80 25.46 6.31
N ARG A 248 1.07 25.80 7.37
CA ARG A 248 1.32 25.39 8.76
C ARG A 248 0.06 24.78 9.37
N ILE A 249 0.25 24.10 10.49
CA ILE A 249 -0.83 23.55 11.30
C ILE A 249 -0.70 24.16 12.69
N LEU A 250 -1.78 24.78 13.17
CA LEU A 250 -1.93 25.14 14.58
C LEU A 250 -2.49 23.94 15.33
N LEU A 251 -1.81 23.56 16.41
CA LEU A 251 -2.14 22.40 17.22
C LEU A 251 -2.60 22.85 18.61
N ASN A 252 -3.76 22.37 19.02
CA ASN A 252 -4.23 22.42 20.41
C ASN A 252 -3.48 21.36 21.21
N GLY A 253 -2.47 21.79 21.95
CA GLY A 253 -1.63 20.94 22.79
C GLY A 253 -2.41 20.19 23.85
N THR A 254 -3.33 20.87 24.54
CA THR A 254 -4.19 20.26 25.58
C THR A 254 -5.02 19.12 25.01
N VAL A 255 -5.64 19.33 23.85
CA VAL A 255 -6.41 18.27 23.17
C VAL A 255 -5.46 17.18 22.66
N LEU A 256 -4.32 17.49 22.04
CA LEU A 256 -3.41 16.44 21.56
C LEU A 256 -2.85 15.56 22.69
N LEU A 257 -2.47 16.16 23.81
CA LEU A 257 -1.78 15.50 24.93
C LEU A 257 -2.73 14.79 25.91
N SER A 258 -4.03 15.12 25.91
CA SER A 258 -5.05 14.39 26.69
C SER A 258 -5.49 13.07 26.06
N ALA A 259 -5.05 12.76 24.83
CA ALA A 259 -5.32 11.47 24.21
C ALA A 259 -4.50 10.35 24.88
N PRO A 260 -4.95 9.08 24.83
CA PRO A 260 -4.07 7.95 25.12
C PRO A 260 -2.77 8.07 24.32
N ARG A 261 -1.62 7.79 24.95
CA ARG A 261 -0.29 8.09 24.39
C ARG A 261 -0.11 7.60 22.95
N GLU A 262 -0.56 6.38 22.65
CA GLU A 262 -0.50 5.81 21.29
C GLU A 262 -1.28 6.64 20.26
N ILE A 263 -2.46 7.16 20.61
CA ILE A 263 -3.27 8.02 19.74
C ILE A 263 -2.57 9.36 19.52
N GLY A 264 -2.00 9.95 20.58
CA GLY A 264 -1.23 11.18 20.50
C GLY A 264 0.00 11.06 19.59
N LEU A 265 0.78 9.99 19.75
CA LEU A 265 1.94 9.68 18.90
C LEU A 265 1.53 9.50 17.44
N ARG A 266 0.47 8.72 17.17
CA ARG A 266 -0.06 8.52 15.81
C ARG A 266 -0.54 9.82 15.19
N ALA A 267 -1.23 10.66 15.94
CA ALA A 267 -1.69 11.97 15.49
C ALA A 267 -0.51 12.86 15.11
N LEU A 268 0.48 12.99 16.00
CA LEU A 268 1.69 13.78 15.76
C LEU A 268 2.47 13.28 14.53
N ALA A 269 2.66 11.97 14.39
CA ALA A 269 3.34 11.39 13.23
C ALA A 269 2.63 11.72 11.91
N ARG A 270 1.30 11.63 11.87
CA ARG A 270 0.51 11.96 10.66
C ARG A 270 0.58 13.43 10.30
N LEU A 271 0.52 14.32 11.29
CA LEU A 271 0.65 15.76 11.07
C LEU A 271 2.05 16.12 10.55
N LEU A 272 3.11 15.49 11.08
CA LEU A 272 4.47 15.63 10.57
C LEU A 272 4.58 15.16 9.12
N MET A 273 4.01 13.99 8.78
CA MET A 273 4.01 13.47 7.41
C MET A 273 3.23 14.40 6.45
N GLN A 274 2.09 14.93 6.90
CA GLN A 274 1.27 15.87 6.11
C GLN A 274 2.05 17.16 5.78
N VAL A 275 2.73 17.75 6.76
CA VAL A 275 3.49 19.00 6.57
C VAL A 275 4.78 18.75 5.77
N SER A 276 5.50 17.66 6.07
CA SER A 276 6.75 17.30 5.40
C SER A 276 6.54 16.73 3.99
N GLY A 277 5.35 16.20 3.68
CA GLY A 277 5.06 15.50 2.43
C GLY A 277 5.85 14.19 2.26
N GLN A 278 6.46 13.67 3.32
CA GLN A 278 7.18 12.39 3.27
C GLN A 278 6.20 11.22 3.41
N GLY A 279 6.44 10.17 2.62
CA GLY A 279 5.59 8.98 2.59
C GLY A 279 5.90 7.93 3.66
N TYR A 280 6.84 8.20 4.57
CA TYR A 280 7.24 7.29 5.65
C TYR A 280 7.09 7.96 7.01
N ARG A 281 6.90 7.19 8.07
CA ARG A 281 6.76 7.72 9.44
C ARG A 281 8.11 8.17 10.01
N PRO A 282 8.14 9.14 10.93
CA PRO A 282 9.34 9.42 11.72
C PRO A 282 9.79 8.18 12.52
N ARG A 283 11.08 8.09 12.81
CA ARG A 283 11.62 7.05 13.70
C ARG A 283 10.92 7.12 15.05
N PHE A 284 10.50 5.98 15.57
CA PHE A 284 9.65 5.89 16.76
C PHE A 284 10.28 6.57 17.99
N ALA A 285 11.52 6.25 18.34
CA ALA A 285 12.22 6.87 19.47
C ALA A 285 12.32 8.40 19.37
N ALA A 286 12.50 8.95 18.16
CA ALA A 286 12.55 10.38 17.94
C ALA A 286 11.15 11.04 18.05
N LEU A 287 10.12 10.34 17.60
CA LEU A 287 8.72 10.75 17.76
C LEU A 287 8.31 10.77 19.24
N GLU A 288 8.67 9.74 19.99
CA GLU A 288 8.44 9.66 21.44
C GLU A 288 9.15 10.80 22.18
N SER A 289 10.45 11.00 21.91
CA SER A 289 11.21 12.10 22.50
C SER A 289 10.62 13.47 22.21
N LEU A 290 10.06 13.68 21.00
CA LEU A 290 9.33 14.91 20.69
C LEU A 290 8.02 15.01 21.48
N TYR A 291 7.24 13.93 21.53
CA TYR A 291 5.97 13.90 22.25
C TYR A 291 6.16 14.15 23.75
N ASP A 292 7.15 13.52 24.38
CA ASP A 292 7.51 13.71 25.79
C ASP A 292 8.10 15.10 26.06
N ALA A 293 8.63 15.78 25.04
CA ALA A 293 9.07 17.17 25.18
C ALA A 293 7.90 18.16 25.16
N LEU A 294 6.79 17.83 24.48
CA LEU A 294 5.59 18.66 24.45
C LEU A 294 4.87 18.71 25.80
N THR A 295 4.99 17.66 26.62
CA THR A 295 4.40 17.61 27.96
C THR A 295 5.16 18.45 28.99
N ARG A 296 6.39 18.89 28.67
CA ARG A 296 7.23 19.65 29.59
C ARG A 296 6.92 21.15 29.55
N PRO A 297 6.88 21.82 30.71
CA PRO A 297 6.87 23.29 30.76
C PRO A 297 8.07 23.87 30.00
N GLY A 298 7.87 25.01 29.33
CA GLY A 298 8.96 25.71 28.66
C GLY A 298 9.42 25.10 27.33
N PHE A 299 8.64 24.22 26.69
CA PHE A 299 8.93 23.74 25.34
C PHE A 299 9.15 24.90 24.34
N ALA A 300 10.41 25.16 23.97
CA ALA A 300 10.80 26.23 23.06
C ALA A 300 10.62 25.85 21.57
N GLY A 301 10.64 24.56 21.26
CA GLY A 301 10.49 24.02 19.91
C GLY A 301 11.55 22.99 19.54
N ARG A 302 11.22 22.10 18.60
CA ARG A 302 12.10 21.05 18.08
C ARG A 302 11.83 20.80 16.60
N THR A 303 12.83 20.29 15.90
CA THR A 303 12.67 19.81 14.52
C THR A 303 12.58 18.29 14.50
N LEU A 304 11.68 17.77 13.68
CA LEU A 304 11.57 16.34 13.40
C LEU A 304 10.97 16.17 12.01
N HIS A 305 11.47 15.19 11.26
CA HIS A 305 10.85 14.77 10.00
C HIS A 305 10.76 15.89 8.94
N GLY A 306 11.65 16.89 8.99
CA GLY A 306 11.63 18.06 8.10
C GLY A 306 10.57 19.11 8.44
N CYS A 307 10.04 19.03 9.65
CA CYS A 307 9.13 20.00 10.24
C CYS A 307 9.78 20.66 11.46
N LYS A 308 9.36 21.89 11.76
CA LYS A 308 9.62 22.57 13.03
C LYS A 308 8.29 22.66 13.79
N LEU A 309 8.29 22.15 15.02
CA LEU A 309 7.20 22.28 15.97
C LEU A 309 7.65 23.20 17.10
N ALA A 310 6.93 24.28 17.37
CA ALA A 310 7.26 25.24 18.42
C ALA A 310 5.99 25.81 19.05
N ARG A 311 6.08 26.45 20.22
CA ARG A 311 4.95 27.21 20.78
C ARG A 311 4.57 28.37 19.85
N ALA A 312 3.28 28.61 19.72
CA ALA A 312 2.79 29.74 18.95
C ALA A 312 3.13 31.06 19.65
N PRO A 313 3.50 32.11 18.90
CA PRO A 313 3.56 33.44 19.47
C PRO A 313 2.16 33.86 19.94
N LYS A 314 2.05 34.76 20.94
CA LYS A 314 0.76 35.20 21.52
C LYS A 314 -0.29 35.58 20.46
N ARG A 315 0.13 36.24 19.38
CA ARG A 315 -0.73 36.65 18.24
C ARG A 315 -1.33 35.50 17.41
N ALA A 316 -0.81 34.28 17.54
CA ALA A 316 -1.24 33.08 16.82
C ALA A 316 -1.64 31.95 17.78
N ALA A 317 -1.85 32.27 19.06
CA ALA A 317 -2.18 31.32 20.12
C ALA A 317 -3.69 31.01 20.15
N LEU A 318 -4.20 30.43 19.05
CA LEU A 318 -5.63 30.12 18.85
C LEU A 318 -6.27 29.32 19.99
N TYR A 319 -5.50 28.47 20.66
CA TYR A 319 -5.92 27.60 21.76
C TYR A 319 -5.30 28.00 23.11
N GLY A 320 -4.88 29.26 23.26
CA GLY A 320 -4.20 29.74 24.46
C GLY A 320 -2.74 29.29 24.56
N ALA A 321 -2.21 29.20 25.78
CA ALA A 321 -0.78 28.97 26.06
C ALA A 321 -0.23 27.65 25.46
N GLU A 322 -1.09 26.63 25.34
CA GLU A 322 -0.76 25.33 24.76
C GLU A 322 -1.04 25.26 23.25
N THR A 323 -1.01 26.39 22.55
CA THR A 323 -1.02 26.40 21.09
C THR A 323 0.38 26.12 20.56
N PHE A 324 0.53 25.09 19.73
CA PHE A 324 1.77 24.83 18.99
C PHE A 324 1.59 25.14 17.50
N VAL A 325 2.68 25.55 16.86
CA VAL A 325 2.75 25.74 15.41
C VAL A 325 3.65 24.66 14.83
N LEU A 326 3.07 23.83 13.98
CA LEU A 326 3.79 22.87 13.16
C LEU A 326 3.93 23.42 11.74
N GLY A 327 5.17 23.66 11.32
CA GLY A 327 5.48 24.11 9.96
C GLY A 327 6.61 23.31 9.35
N ARG A 328 6.87 23.53 8.06
CA ARG A 328 8.10 23.05 7.44
C ARG A 328 9.31 23.72 8.08
N GLU A 329 10.39 22.97 8.21
CA GLU A 329 11.67 23.50 8.61
C GLU A 329 12.14 24.57 7.59
N PRO A 330 12.56 25.77 8.03
CA PRO A 330 13.06 26.82 7.14
C PRO A 330 14.18 26.29 6.23
N GLY A 331 14.11 26.58 4.93
CA GLY A 331 15.11 26.15 3.94
C GLY A 331 14.85 24.80 3.25
N ARG A 332 13.82 24.03 3.63
CA ARG A 332 13.56 22.69 3.07
C ARG A 332 12.46 22.69 1.99
N LYS A 333 12.82 22.41 0.72
CA LYS A 333 11.86 22.28 -0.42
C LYS A 333 10.97 21.03 -0.32
N ARG A 334 9.81 21.01 -0.99
CA ARG A 334 8.89 19.83 -1.02
C ARG A 334 9.52 18.70 -1.84
N PRO A 335 9.51 17.44 -1.36
CA PRO A 335 9.87 16.31 -2.22
C PRO A 335 9.01 16.33 -3.49
N GLY A 336 9.63 16.45 -4.66
CA GLY A 336 8.94 16.47 -5.96
C GLY A 336 8.59 17.84 -6.55
N HIS A 337 8.90 18.96 -5.88
CA HIS A 337 8.72 20.31 -6.45
C HIS A 337 10.05 20.81 -7.04
N LYS A 338 10.26 20.64 -8.35
CA LYS A 338 11.28 21.39 -9.09
C LYS A 338 10.68 22.74 -9.46
N GLU A 339 10.97 23.79 -8.68
CA GLU A 339 10.74 25.16 -9.15
C GLU A 339 11.79 25.50 -10.20
N LYS A 340 11.32 25.87 -11.41
CA LYS A 340 12.10 26.63 -12.38
C LYS A 340 12.36 28.00 -11.75
N GLU A 341 13.53 28.20 -11.17
CA GLU A 341 14.02 29.55 -10.87
C GLU A 341 14.41 30.20 -12.21
N ALA A 342 13.46 30.93 -12.80
CA ALA A 342 13.78 31.96 -13.78
C ALA A 342 14.47 33.11 -13.04
N LYS A 343 15.80 33.14 -13.07
CA LYS A 343 16.56 34.34 -12.71
C LYS A 343 16.37 35.37 -13.82
N GLY A 344 15.49 36.33 -13.59
CA GLY A 344 15.51 37.60 -14.29
C GLY A 344 16.80 38.35 -13.95
N LYS A 345 17.63 38.62 -14.96
CA LYS A 345 18.65 39.67 -14.89
C LYS A 345 18.00 40.98 -15.29
N PRO A 346 18.12 42.07 -14.53
CA PRO A 346 17.84 43.40 -15.02
C PRO A 346 19.10 44.03 -15.61
N GLY A 347 18.92 44.81 -16.67
CA GLY A 347 19.85 45.89 -17.05
C GLY A 347 20.77 45.57 -18.21
N LEU A 348 20.50 46.20 -19.36
CA LEU A 348 21.46 47.01 -20.11
C LEU A 348 20.78 47.61 -21.35
N GLU A 349 20.48 48.90 -21.26
CA GLU A 349 20.52 49.91 -22.34
C GLU A 349 20.70 51.28 -21.64
N PRO A 350 21.21 52.36 -22.28
CA PRO A 350 21.52 52.52 -23.71
C PRO A 350 22.90 53.17 -24.01
N LYS A 351 23.46 52.85 -25.18
CA LYS A 351 23.91 53.78 -26.25
C LYS A 351 24.73 53.02 -27.29
#